data_AF-A0A518EQI4-F1
#
_entry.id   AF-A0A518EQI4-F1
#
_cell.length_a   1.000
_cell.length_b   1.000
_cell.length_c   1.000
_cell.angle_alpha   90.00
_cell.angle_beta   90.00
_cell.angle_gamma   90.00
#
_symmetry.space_group_name_H-M   'P 1'
#
loop_
_entity.id
_entity.type
_entity.pdbx_description
1 polymer ?
#
loop_
_entity_poly.entity_id
_entity_poly.type
_entity_poly.pdbx_seq_one_letter_code
_entity_poly.pdbx_strand_id
1 'polypeptide(L)'
;MGMKLSLRHLSVLALASSLLPSAGIAQITWTGAVGPGIFVEGNWDLTASTVTMLDPGVPILDNVRFIGPAPDARIPDLAGQGSFQVGDGFGVVIDGMRVFAAADDGLGSEPGASVGITVEVVNGASFEPYFVVNDTWIDIDSSSQVILGGPGDPLNQSYVNMTLGARLEFRLEDPTEFRNEHLTSLTVDGQPAVEGTNIRVDAVGNQGSLVTVLAAPLGTNYCAANVNSSGVAARMAASGSAAVGANQLSLECLSMPQLVFGFFIVSETAGFAANPGGSAGNLCLSGAVGRYIGAGQIQNSGPGGTIGLSVDLTAIPQPNGFVSVNAGETWRFQCWFRDSSGGAPTSNFSDGIEIPFS
;
A
#
# COMPACT_ATOMS: atom_id res chain seq x y z
N MET A 1 13.50 -22.02 30.41
CA MET A 1 14.17 -22.32 29.13
C MET A 1 13.66 -21.29 28.14
N GLY A 2 14.38 -20.16 28.04
CA GLY A 2 13.89 -18.93 27.42
C GLY A 2 14.03 -18.98 25.91
N MET A 3 12.94 -18.70 25.20
CA MET A 3 12.89 -18.58 23.76
C MET A 3 13.41 -17.19 23.38
N LYS A 4 14.59 -17.14 22.75
CA LYS A 4 15.13 -15.92 22.13
C LYS A 4 14.45 -15.76 20.77
N LEU A 5 13.51 -14.82 20.64
CA LEU A 5 13.17 -14.25 19.34
C LEU A 5 14.38 -13.42 18.88
N SER A 6 14.96 -13.78 17.75
CA SER A 6 16.01 -13.00 17.10
C SER A 6 15.37 -11.87 16.31
N LEU A 7 15.28 -10.67 16.89
CA LEU A 7 15.12 -9.42 16.15
C LEU A 7 16.37 -9.23 15.28
N ARG A 8 16.27 -9.43 13.97
CA ARG A 8 17.26 -8.95 13.00
C ARG A 8 16.55 -8.41 11.76
N HIS A 9 16.87 -7.15 11.44
CA HIS A 9 16.58 -6.39 10.22
C HIS A 9 15.15 -5.86 10.01
N LEU A 10 14.77 -4.89 10.84
CA LEU A 10 13.94 -3.77 10.36
C LEU A 10 14.90 -2.73 9.76
N SER A 11 15.32 -2.96 8.52
CA SER A 11 16.06 -1.95 7.74
C SER A 11 15.03 -1.06 7.07
N VAL A 12 14.71 0.08 7.69
CA VAL A 12 13.90 1.13 7.09
C VAL A 12 14.70 1.75 5.96
N LEU A 13 14.43 1.32 4.71
CA LEU A 13 14.87 2.05 3.53
C LEU A 13 13.80 3.10 3.21
N ALA A 14 13.95 4.29 3.78
CA ALA A 14 13.16 5.44 3.39
C ALA A 14 13.61 5.88 1.98
N LEU A 15 12.84 5.59 0.94
CA LEU A 15 13.00 6.26 -0.36
C LEU A 15 12.52 7.70 -0.24
N ALA A 16 13.47 8.63 -0.12
CA ALA A 16 13.21 10.05 -0.28
C ALA A 16 12.96 10.34 -1.78
N SER A 17 11.70 10.58 -2.14
CA SER A 17 11.32 11.18 -3.42
C SER A 17 11.85 12.61 -3.50
N SER A 18 13.06 12.77 -4.05
CA SER A 18 13.62 14.07 -4.41
C SER A 18 13.81 14.15 -5.93
N LEU A 19 13.08 15.09 -6.54
CA LEU A 19 13.21 15.47 -7.95
C LEU A 19 14.53 16.19 -8.17
N LEU A 20 15.59 15.40 -8.32
CA LEU A 20 16.82 15.74 -9.03
C LEU A 20 17.07 14.59 -10.02
N PRO A 21 17.52 14.83 -11.26
CA PRO A 21 17.91 13.74 -12.14
C PRO A 21 19.13 13.07 -11.49
N SER A 22 18.93 11.92 -10.85
CA SER A 22 20.04 11.13 -10.33
C SER A 22 20.91 10.73 -11.52
N ALA A 23 22.23 10.82 -11.36
CA ALA A 23 23.12 10.06 -12.21
C ALA A 23 22.65 8.60 -12.10
N GLY A 24 22.20 8.01 -13.22
CA GLY A 24 21.47 6.75 -13.22
C GLY A 24 22.23 5.68 -12.44
N ILE A 25 21.53 4.99 -11.54
CA ILE A 25 22.04 3.75 -10.94
C ILE A 25 22.35 2.80 -12.11
N ALA A 26 23.49 2.10 -12.05
CA ALA A 26 23.81 1.04 -13.01
C ALA A 26 22.63 0.05 -13.05
N GLN A 27 22.26 -0.35 -14.26
CA GLN A 27 21.10 -1.21 -14.50
C GLN A 27 21.14 -1.78 -15.93
N ILE A 28 20.48 -2.92 -16.10
CA ILE A 28 20.14 -3.47 -17.41
C ILE A 28 18.69 -3.15 -17.75
N THR A 29 18.42 -2.78 -19.00
CA THR A 29 17.07 -2.41 -19.43
C THR A 29 16.58 -3.32 -20.56
N TRP A 30 15.39 -3.89 -20.39
CA TRP A 30 14.72 -4.67 -21.41
C TRP A 30 14.32 -3.79 -22.59
N THR A 31 14.61 -4.26 -23.80
CA THR A 31 14.23 -3.63 -25.07
C THR A 31 13.42 -4.57 -25.96
N GLY A 32 13.59 -5.89 -25.79
CA GLY A 32 12.88 -6.92 -26.56
C GLY A 32 13.11 -6.86 -28.08
N ALA A 33 14.23 -6.27 -28.53
CA ALA A 33 14.49 -5.97 -29.93
C ALA A 33 14.57 -7.20 -30.86
N VAL A 34 14.93 -8.36 -30.33
CA VAL A 34 15.14 -9.63 -31.05
C VAL A 34 14.01 -10.63 -30.78
N GLY A 35 13.19 -10.39 -29.75
CA GLY A 35 12.02 -11.21 -29.41
C GLY A 35 11.71 -11.16 -27.91
N PRO A 36 10.82 -12.03 -27.41
CA PRO A 36 10.37 -11.96 -26.03
C PRO A 36 11.28 -12.71 -25.03
N GLY A 37 12.26 -13.50 -25.46
CA GLY A 37 13.07 -14.30 -24.52
C GLY A 37 14.05 -13.46 -23.70
N ILE A 38 14.06 -13.63 -22.38
CA ILE A 38 14.95 -12.88 -21.48
C ILE A 38 16.44 -13.29 -21.57
N PHE A 39 16.76 -14.54 -21.89
CA PHE A 39 18.15 -15.01 -22.07
C PHE A 39 18.65 -14.79 -23.50
N VAL A 40 18.39 -13.60 -24.03
CA VAL A 40 18.85 -13.17 -25.35
C VAL A 40 19.44 -11.77 -25.17
N GLU A 41 20.77 -11.65 -25.16
CA GLU A 41 21.45 -10.40 -24.85
C GLU A 41 21.06 -9.26 -25.80
N GLY A 42 20.71 -9.58 -27.05
CA GLY A 42 20.21 -8.61 -28.02
C GLY A 42 18.89 -7.94 -27.61
N ASN A 43 18.20 -8.44 -26.58
CA ASN A 43 17.01 -7.83 -26.01
C ASN A 43 17.32 -6.86 -24.86
N TRP A 44 18.58 -6.64 -24.49
CA TRP A 44 18.95 -5.83 -23.34
C TRP A 44 19.87 -4.67 -23.72
N ASP A 45 19.55 -3.49 -23.18
CA ASP A 45 20.52 -2.42 -23.07
C ASP A 45 21.37 -2.65 -21.82
N LEU A 46 22.64 -2.99 -22.05
CA LEU A 46 23.65 -3.24 -21.02
C LEU A 46 24.65 -2.08 -20.90
N THR A 47 24.44 -0.96 -21.61
CA THR A 47 25.44 0.11 -21.72
C THR A 47 25.75 0.81 -20.40
N ALA A 48 24.82 0.75 -19.44
CA ALA A 48 24.96 1.26 -18.08
C ALA A 48 25.41 0.21 -17.05
N SER A 49 25.69 -1.03 -17.48
CA SER A 49 25.94 -2.19 -16.62
C SER A 49 27.30 -2.84 -16.88
N THR A 50 27.79 -3.58 -15.88
CA THR A 50 28.93 -4.51 -16.05
C THR A 50 28.49 -5.91 -16.46
N VAL A 51 27.18 -6.20 -16.50
CA VAL A 51 26.63 -7.47 -16.98
C VAL A 51 26.87 -7.59 -18.48
N THR A 52 27.43 -8.71 -18.92
CA THR A 52 27.75 -8.95 -20.34
C THR A 52 27.10 -10.21 -20.90
N MET A 53 26.44 -11.00 -20.07
CA MET A 53 25.88 -12.31 -20.41
C MET A 53 24.67 -12.57 -19.53
N LEU A 54 23.64 -13.17 -20.11
CA LEU A 54 22.40 -13.51 -19.43
C LEU A 54 22.11 -14.98 -19.69
N ASP A 55 22.50 -15.82 -18.74
CA ASP A 55 22.39 -17.27 -18.82
C ASP A 55 21.44 -17.83 -17.76
N PRO A 56 20.74 -18.94 -18.06
CA PRO A 56 19.95 -19.67 -17.07
C PRO A 56 20.78 -20.06 -15.85
N GLY A 57 20.27 -19.76 -14.64
CA GLY A 57 20.92 -20.12 -13.38
C GLY A 57 22.18 -19.29 -13.04
N VAL A 58 22.44 -18.21 -13.77
CA VAL A 58 23.49 -17.24 -13.45
C VAL A 58 22.84 -15.98 -12.91
N PRO A 59 23.09 -15.59 -11.64
CA PRO A 59 22.53 -14.38 -11.06
C PRO A 59 23.00 -13.12 -11.79
N ILE A 60 22.05 -12.24 -12.08
CA ILE A 60 22.31 -10.92 -12.66
C ILE A 60 22.78 -10.00 -11.54
N LEU A 61 24.05 -9.61 -11.59
CA LEU A 61 24.66 -8.72 -10.59
C LEU A 61 24.44 -7.25 -10.93
N ASP A 62 23.19 -6.88 -11.21
CA ASP A 62 22.77 -5.49 -11.43
C ASP A 62 21.24 -5.34 -11.28
N ASN A 63 20.75 -4.11 -11.20
CA ASN A 63 19.32 -3.84 -11.23
C ASN A 63 18.73 -4.14 -12.61
N VAL A 64 17.51 -4.67 -12.63
CA VAL A 64 16.83 -5.09 -13.86
C VAL A 64 15.60 -4.24 -14.08
N ARG A 65 15.43 -3.71 -15.30
CA ARG A 65 14.24 -2.92 -15.66
C ARG A 65 13.52 -3.48 -16.87
N PHE A 66 12.24 -3.78 -16.67
CA PHE A 66 11.27 -4.07 -17.71
C PHE A 66 10.38 -2.84 -17.88
N ILE A 67 10.59 -2.07 -18.95
CA ILE A 67 9.86 -0.83 -19.19
C ILE A 67 9.02 -0.99 -20.46
N GLY A 68 7.70 -0.79 -20.30
CA GLY A 68 6.73 -0.88 -21.36
C GLY A 68 6.71 0.29 -22.35
N PRO A 69 5.79 0.26 -23.35
CA PRO A 69 4.65 -0.64 -23.43
C PRO A 69 4.85 -1.92 -24.26
N ALA A 70 6.04 -2.19 -24.82
CA ALA A 70 6.28 -3.39 -25.64
C ALA A 70 7.77 -3.63 -25.91
N PRO A 71 8.16 -4.88 -26.27
CA PRO A 71 7.34 -6.09 -26.24
C PRO A 71 7.41 -6.80 -24.88
N ASP A 72 6.43 -7.67 -24.60
CA ASP A 72 6.41 -8.51 -23.40
C ASP A 72 7.72 -9.29 -23.22
N ALA A 73 8.13 -9.46 -21.98
CA ALA A 73 9.25 -10.32 -21.63
C ALA A 73 8.73 -11.70 -21.21
N ARG A 74 9.33 -12.74 -21.78
CA ARG A 74 9.01 -14.13 -21.51
C ARG A 74 10.19 -14.80 -20.82
N ILE A 75 9.91 -15.34 -19.64
CA ILE A 75 10.76 -16.30 -18.95
C ILE A 75 10.56 -17.65 -19.65
N PRO A 76 11.53 -18.13 -20.46
CA PRO A 76 11.39 -19.38 -21.18
C PRO A 76 11.44 -20.56 -20.21
N ASP A 77 10.96 -21.71 -20.66
CA ASP A 77 11.21 -22.99 -20.00
C ASP A 77 12.41 -23.63 -20.70
N LEU A 78 13.56 -23.64 -20.01
CA LEU A 78 14.80 -24.21 -20.50
C LEU A 78 15.29 -25.29 -19.54
N ALA A 79 15.86 -26.37 -20.09
CA ALA A 79 16.38 -27.47 -19.28
C ALA A 79 17.47 -26.98 -18.30
N GLY A 80 17.24 -27.16 -17.00
CA GLY A 80 18.17 -26.73 -15.95
C GLY A 80 18.02 -25.26 -15.52
N GLN A 81 17.09 -24.52 -16.12
CA GLN A 81 16.69 -23.21 -15.62
C GLN A 81 15.88 -23.41 -14.33
N GLY A 82 16.26 -22.68 -13.27
CA GLY A 82 15.53 -22.69 -11.99
C GLY A 82 14.67 -21.44 -11.82
N SER A 83 15.18 -20.28 -12.24
CA SER A 83 14.48 -19.01 -12.30
C SER A 83 15.31 -18.01 -13.12
N PHE A 84 14.68 -16.92 -13.54
CA PHE A 84 15.39 -15.68 -13.84
C PHE A 84 15.97 -15.11 -12.54
N GLN A 85 17.28 -15.26 -12.37
CA GLN A 85 17.96 -14.96 -11.11
C GLN A 85 18.55 -13.56 -11.11
N VAL A 86 18.25 -12.80 -10.06
CA VAL A 86 18.86 -11.50 -9.78
C VAL A 86 19.67 -11.62 -8.50
N GLY A 87 20.86 -11.03 -8.47
CA GLY A 87 21.79 -11.15 -7.34
C GLY A 87 21.27 -10.50 -6.06
N ASP A 88 21.77 -10.98 -4.92
CA ASP A 88 21.39 -10.49 -3.59
C ASP A 88 21.61 -8.98 -3.44
N GLY A 89 20.58 -8.25 -3.00
CA GLY A 89 20.63 -6.80 -2.79
C GLY A 89 20.38 -5.93 -4.03
N PHE A 90 20.06 -6.51 -5.18
CA PHE A 90 19.59 -5.77 -6.38
C PHE A 90 18.06 -5.76 -6.48
N GLY A 91 17.53 -4.90 -7.35
CA GLY A 91 16.09 -4.75 -7.59
C GLY A 91 15.65 -5.06 -9.02
N VAL A 92 14.37 -5.37 -9.16
CA VAL A 92 13.65 -5.51 -10.43
C VAL A 92 12.51 -4.51 -10.47
N VAL A 93 12.38 -3.78 -11.56
CA VAL A 93 11.22 -2.92 -11.81
C VAL A 93 10.49 -3.42 -13.06
N ILE A 94 9.19 -3.66 -12.95
CA ILE A 94 8.29 -3.98 -14.04
C ILE A 94 7.28 -2.84 -14.17
N ASP A 95 7.42 -2.05 -15.22
CA ASP A 95 6.73 -0.77 -15.39
C ASP A 95 5.91 -0.78 -16.68
N GLY A 96 4.58 -0.84 -16.56
CA GLY A 96 3.65 -0.70 -17.67
C GLY A 96 3.75 -1.77 -18.76
N MET A 97 4.30 -2.95 -18.45
CA MET A 97 4.38 -4.08 -19.38
C MET A 97 4.15 -5.44 -18.71
N ARG A 98 4.10 -6.49 -19.54
CA ARG A 98 3.95 -7.86 -19.08
C ARG A 98 5.27 -8.62 -19.07
N VAL A 99 5.55 -9.29 -17.95
CA VAL A 99 6.61 -10.28 -17.79
C VAL A 99 5.96 -11.60 -17.41
N PHE A 100 6.16 -12.68 -18.17
CA PHE A 100 5.43 -13.94 -17.95
C PHE A 100 6.29 -15.18 -18.14
N ALA A 101 5.98 -16.24 -17.39
CA ALA A 101 6.58 -17.55 -17.58
C ALA A 101 5.91 -18.33 -18.71
N ALA A 102 6.71 -19.03 -19.51
CA ALA A 102 6.24 -19.87 -20.60
C ALA A 102 5.66 -21.21 -20.12
N ALA A 103 6.23 -21.78 -19.05
CA ALA A 103 5.77 -22.99 -18.39
C ALA A 103 6.08 -22.91 -16.88
N ASP A 104 6.81 -23.87 -16.30
CA ASP A 104 7.05 -24.04 -14.86
C ASP A 104 8.21 -23.22 -14.28
N ASP A 105 8.52 -22.07 -14.90
CA ASP A 105 9.66 -21.24 -14.56
C ASP A 105 9.27 -19.93 -13.86
N GLY A 106 10.24 -19.24 -13.29
CA GLY A 106 10.00 -18.17 -12.32
C GLY A 106 11.03 -17.05 -12.35
N LEU A 107 10.93 -16.19 -11.35
CA LEU A 107 11.90 -15.15 -11.06
C LEU A 107 12.20 -15.19 -9.57
N GLY A 108 13.46 -14.96 -9.19
CA GLY A 108 13.77 -14.85 -7.79
C GLY A 108 15.21 -14.42 -7.53
N SER A 109 15.55 -14.27 -6.25
CA SER A 109 16.93 -14.07 -5.87
C SER A 109 17.76 -15.34 -6.12
N GLU A 110 19.07 -15.19 -6.06
CA GLU A 110 19.99 -16.32 -6.03
C GLU A 110 19.79 -17.20 -4.77
N PRO A 111 19.98 -18.54 -4.87
CA PRO A 111 19.83 -19.41 -3.71
C PRO A 111 20.79 -19.05 -2.56
N GLY A 112 20.25 -18.92 -1.36
CA GLY A 112 21.05 -18.58 -0.16
C GLY A 112 21.36 -17.08 -0.03
N ALA A 113 20.61 -16.22 -0.74
CA ALA A 113 20.63 -14.78 -0.54
C ALA A 113 20.44 -14.40 0.94
N SER A 114 21.08 -13.29 1.33
CA SER A 114 21.06 -12.79 2.70
C SER A 114 20.11 -11.61 2.90
N VAL A 115 19.84 -10.86 1.83
CA VAL A 115 18.91 -9.73 1.79
C VAL A 115 17.70 -10.06 0.92
N GLY A 116 17.90 -10.75 -0.19
CA GLY A 116 16.90 -11.00 -1.21
C GLY A 116 16.87 -9.90 -2.28
N ILE A 117 15.79 -9.88 -3.05
CA ILE A 117 15.53 -8.86 -4.08
C ILE A 117 14.14 -8.24 -3.88
N THR A 118 13.93 -7.04 -4.39
CA THR A 118 12.61 -6.42 -4.51
C THR A 118 12.17 -6.35 -5.96
N VAL A 119 10.93 -6.73 -6.24
CA VAL A 119 10.26 -6.67 -7.54
C VAL A 119 9.12 -5.66 -7.45
N GLU A 120 9.31 -4.47 -8.00
CA GLU A 120 8.29 -3.43 -8.07
C GLU A 120 7.42 -3.65 -9.33
N VAL A 121 6.12 -3.82 -9.16
CA VAL A 121 5.15 -4.04 -10.25
C VAL A 121 4.22 -2.82 -10.31
N VAL A 122 4.46 -1.95 -11.30
CA VAL A 122 3.93 -0.57 -11.33
C VAL A 122 3.33 -0.16 -12.67
N ASN A 123 2.50 0.90 -12.63
CA ASN A 123 1.93 1.59 -13.78
C ASN A 123 1.16 0.68 -14.76
N GLY A 124 0.38 -0.26 -14.24
CA GLY A 124 -0.43 -1.18 -15.04
C GLY A 124 0.35 -2.39 -15.55
N ALA A 125 1.49 -2.72 -14.92
CA ALA A 125 2.25 -3.90 -15.24
C ALA A 125 1.52 -5.21 -14.90
N SER A 126 1.91 -6.29 -15.58
CA SER A 126 1.45 -7.65 -15.29
C SER A 126 2.66 -8.56 -15.10
N PHE A 127 2.85 -9.08 -13.89
CA PHE A 127 3.91 -10.02 -13.59
C PHE A 127 3.32 -11.42 -13.37
N GLU A 128 3.63 -12.36 -14.26
CA GLU A 128 2.98 -13.67 -14.33
C GLU A 128 4.00 -14.81 -14.30
N PRO A 129 4.77 -14.99 -13.22
CA PRO A 129 5.69 -16.10 -13.10
C PRO A 129 4.94 -17.38 -12.74
N TYR A 130 5.57 -18.54 -12.92
CA TYR A 130 5.04 -19.78 -12.37
C TYR A 130 5.37 -19.89 -10.88
N PHE A 131 6.64 -19.70 -10.53
CA PHE A 131 7.12 -19.56 -9.16
C PHE A 131 7.81 -18.21 -8.94
N VAL A 132 7.72 -17.67 -7.73
CA VAL A 132 8.68 -16.71 -7.21
C VAL A 132 9.46 -17.39 -6.09
N VAL A 133 10.77 -17.19 -6.03
CA VAL A 133 11.65 -18.00 -5.17
C VAL A 133 12.69 -17.15 -4.42
N ASN A 134 13.22 -17.69 -3.33
CA ASN A 134 14.41 -17.23 -2.61
C ASN A 134 14.32 -15.75 -2.15
N ASP A 135 13.65 -15.47 -1.04
CA ASP A 135 13.63 -14.15 -0.38
C ASP A 135 13.29 -12.98 -1.33
N THR A 136 12.35 -13.22 -2.25
CA THR A 136 11.89 -12.18 -3.16
C THR A 136 10.73 -11.40 -2.55
N TRP A 137 10.80 -10.07 -2.58
CA TRP A 137 9.74 -9.18 -2.11
C TRP A 137 9.04 -8.57 -3.32
N ILE A 138 7.73 -8.76 -3.45
CA ILE A 138 6.95 -8.22 -4.56
C ILE A 138 6.09 -7.08 -4.05
N ASP A 139 6.27 -5.87 -4.61
CA ASP A 139 5.44 -4.71 -4.31
C ASP A 139 4.51 -4.42 -5.50
N ILE A 140 3.19 -4.51 -5.27
CA ILE A 140 2.17 -4.31 -6.31
C ILE A 140 1.44 -3.00 -6.09
N ASP A 141 1.52 -2.09 -7.06
CA ASP A 141 0.79 -0.82 -6.99
C ASP A 141 -0.73 -0.99 -7.23
N SER A 142 -1.49 0.09 -7.01
CA SER A 142 -2.95 0.11 -7.16
C SER A 142 -3.49 -0.18 -8.56
N SER A 143 -2.62 -0.24 -9.58
CA SER A 143 -3.00 -0.38 -10.99
C SER A 143 -2.53 -1.69 -11.63
N SER A 144 -1.65 -2.41 -10.93
CA SER A 144 -0.90 -3.54 -11.49
C SER A 144 -1.37 -4.88 -10.93
N GLN A 145 -0.87 -5.96 -11.53
CA GLN A 145 -1.26 -7.30 -11.14
C GLN A 145 -0.09 -8.30 -11.11
N VAL A 146 -0.23 -9.28 -10.23
CA VAL A 146 0.62 -10.47 -10.17
C VAL A 146 -0.24 -11.72 -10.32
N ILE A 147 0.19 -12.66 -11.16
CA ILE A 147 -0.52 -13.94 -11.38
C ILE A 147 0.47 -15.10 -11.25
N LEU A 148 0.36 -15.85 -10.16
CA LEU A 148 1.22 -17.01 -9.90
C LEU A 148 0.65 -18.26 -10.56
N GLY A 149 1.49 -18.93 -11.34
CA GLY A 149 1.09 -20.08 -12.16
C GLY A 149 1.22 -21.44 -11.48
N GLY A 150 2.14 -21.58 -10.51
CA GLY A 150 2.52 -22.86 -9.93
C GLY A 150 1.61 -23.36 -8.79
N PRO A 151 1.54 -24.68 -8.58
CA PRO A 151 0.94 -25.30 -7.40
C PRO A 151 1.99 -25.58 -6.31
N GLY A 152 1.54 -25.84 -5.08
CA GLY A 152 2.34 -26.37 -3.98
C GLY A 152 3.45 -25.42 -3.56
N ASP A 153 3.05 -24.23 -3.11
CA ASP A 153 3.88 -23.09 -2.71
C ASP A 153 4.52 -22.25 -3.84
N PRO A 154 3.72 -21.60 -4.72
CA PRO A 154 4.21 -20.66 -5.73
C PRO A 154 5.01 -19.45 -5.24
N LEU A 155 4.97 -19.13 -3.93
CA LEU A 155 5.75 -18.03 -3.35
C LEU A 155 7.10 -18.49 -2.78
N ASN A 156 7.28 -19.77 -2.43
CA ASN A 156 8.56 -20.39 -2.08
C ASN A 156 9.56 -19.45 -1.35
N GLN A 157 9.24 -19.13 -0.10
CA GLN A 157 10.00 -18.20 0.76
C GLN A 157 10.07 -16.75 0.23
N SER A 158 9.03 -16.30 -0.45
CA SER A 158 8.88 -14.93 -0.96
C SER A 158 7.64 -14.26 -0.38
N TYR A 159 7.60 -12.94 -0.49
CA TYR A 159 6.63 -12.07 0.18
C TYR A 159 5.96 -11.14 -0.81
N VAL A 160 4.70 -10.79 -0.54
CA VAL A 160 3.94 -9.86 -1.39
C VAL A 160 3.33 -8.76 -0.55
N ASN A 161 3.58 -7.53 -0.94
CA ASN A 161 2.92 -6.36 -0.40
C ASN A 161 2.02 -5.72 -1.47
N MET A 162 0.80 -5.37 -1.08
CA MET A 162 -0.23 -4.87 -1.99
C MET A 162 -0.80 -3.54 -1.50
N THR A 163 -1.18 -2.68 -2.44
CA THR A 163 -1.96 -1.46 -2.18
C THR A 163 -3.40 -1.62 -2.69
N LEU A 164 -4.34 -0.87 -2.14
CA LEU A 164 -5.73 -0.88 -2.60
C LEU A 164 -5.83 -0.66 -4.13
N GLY A 165 -6.42 -1.64 -4.82
CA GLY A 165 -6.51 -1.67 -6.29
C GLY A 165 -5.59 -2.70 -6.94
N ALA A 166 -4.52 -3.12 -6.25
CA ALA A 166 -3.66 -4.21 -6.69
C ALA A 166 -4.45 -5.52 -6.86
N ARG A 167 -4.02 -6.34 -7.81
CA ARG A 167 -4.63 -7.64 -8.09
C ARG A 167 -3.60 -8.76 -7.96
N LEU A 168 -3.82 -9.69 -7.03
CA LEU A 168 -2.97 -10.88 -6.86
C LEU A 168 -3.80 -12.15 -7.09
N GLU A 169 -3.42 -12.95 -8.07
CA GLU A 169 -4.09 -14.20 -8.43
C GLU A 169 -3.13 -15.39 -8.28
N PHE A 170 -3.63 -16.49 -7.77
CA PHE A 170 -2.98 -17.80 -7.81
C PHE A 170 -3.82 -18.71 -8.69
N ARG A 171 -3.23 -19.26 -9.76
CA ARG A 171 -3.99 -20.07 -10.74
C ARG A 171 -4.26 -21.49 -10.25
N LEU A 172 -3.35 -22.04 -9.45
CA LEU A 172 -3.35 -23.44 -9.00
C LEU A 172 -3.27 -23.56 -7.46
N GLU A 173 -3.71 -22.53 -6.74
CA GLU A 173 -3.94 -22.56 -5.29
C GLU A 173 -5.38 -22.17 -5.00
N ASP A 174 -6.20 -23.12 -4.55
CA ASP A 174 -7.56 -22.82 -4.13
C ASP A 174 -7.56 -21.97 -2.84
N PRO A 175 -8.68 -21.34 -2.45
CA PRO A 175 -8.70 -20.49 -1.25
C PRO A 175 -8.28 -21.18 0.04
N THR A 176 -8.43 -22.50 0.15
CA THR A 176 -7.98 -23.28 1.31
C THR A 176 -6.46 -23.44 1.29
N GLU A 177 -5.90 -23.83 0.16
CA GLU A 177 -4.46 -23.97 -0.03
C GLU A 177 -3.75 -22.63 0.19
N PHE A 178 -4.26 -21.55 -0.43
CA PHE A 178 -3.78 -20.18 -0.22
C PHE A 178 -3.72 -19.78 1.26
N ARG A 179 -4.76 -20.06 2.04
CA ARG A 179 -4.79 -19.71 3.48
C ARG A 179 -3.75 -20.49 4.28
N ASN A 180 -3.48 -21.73 3.91
CA ASN A 180 -2.56 -22.60 4.63
C ASN A 180 -1.10 -22.25 4.31
N GLU A 181 -0.82 -21.83 3.07
CA GLU A 181 0.54 -21.73 2.55
C GLU A 181 1.02 -20.28 2.40
N HIS A 182 0.12 -19.34 2.09
CA HIS A 182 0.53 -18.02 1.58
C HIS A 182 0.08 -16.83 2.41
N LEU A 183 -1.04 -16.92 3.13
CA LEU A 183 -1.63 -15.78 3.83
C LEU A 183 -0.62 -15.04 4.74
N THR A 184 0.28 -15.77 5.40
CA THR A 184 1.29 -15.18 6.30
C THR A 184 2.42 -14.45 5.57
N SER A 185 2.57 -14.65 4.27
CA SER A 185 3.57 -14.01 3.43
C SER A 185 3.07 -12.72 2.78
N LEU A 186 1.82 -12.32 3.07
CA LEU A 186 1.20 -11.14 2.49
C LEU A 186 1.08 -9.99 3.48
N THR A 187 1.30 -8.78 2.97
CA THR A 187 0.96 -7.52 3.63
C THR A 187 0.11 -6.64 2.72
N VAL A 188 -0.66 -5.73 3.35
CA VAL A 188 -1.35 -4.63 2.69
C VAL A 188 -0.79 -3.34 3.26
N ASP A 189 -0.14 -2.54 2.41
CA ASP A 189 0.57 -1.31 2.80
C ASP A 189 1.47 -1.50 4.04
N GLY A 190 2.24 -2.60 4.07
CA GLY A 190 3.14 -2.96 5.16
C GLY A 190 2.49 -3.58 6.41
N GLN A 191 1.16 -3.64 6.49
CA GLN A 191 0.44 -4.31 7.58
C GLN A 191 0.14 -5.77 7.23
N PRO A 192 0.19 -6.72 8.19
CA PRO A 192 -0.16 -8.11 7.91
C PRO A 192 -1.53 -8.24 7.23
N ALA A 193 -1.61 -9.11 6.21
CA ALA A 193 -2.88 -9.38 5.55
C ALA A 193 -3.78 -10.24 6.45
N VAL A 194 -5.03 -9.81 6.62
CA VAL A 194 -6.05 -10.43 7.46
C VAL A 194 -7.35 -10.52 6.65
N GLU A 195 -7.74 -11.74 6.30
CA GLU A 195 -8.96 -12.00 5.53
C GLU A 195 -10.21 -11.49 6.27
N GLY A 196 -11.07 -10.78 5.53
CA GLY A 196 -12.24 -10.10 6.07
C GLY A 196 -11.96 -8.73 6.72
N THR A 197 -10.69 -8.35 6.88
CA THR A 197 -10.29 -7.03 7.39
C THR A 197 -9.73 -6.16 6.27
N ASN A 198 -8.57 -6.52 5.73
CA ASN A 198 -7.89 -5.75 4.67
C ASN A 198 -7.70 -6.54 3.36
N ILE A 199 -8.07 -7.82 3.33
CA ILE A 199 -8.18 -8.61 2.09
C ILE A 199 -9.46 -9.45 2.05
N ARG A 200 -9.86 -9.85 0.85
CA ARG A 200 -10.82 -10.93 0.58
C ARG A 200 -10.17 -11.93 -0.36
N VAL A 201 -10.41 -13.22 -0.12
CA VAL A 201 -9.94 -14.30 -0.97
C VAL A 201 -11.14 -14.96 -1.64
N ASP A 202 -11.23 -14.84 -2.97
CA ASP A 202 -12.31 -15.43 -3.77
C ASP A 202 -11.79 -16.61 -4.59
N ALA A 203 -12.62 -17.63 -4.81
CA ALA A 203 -12.27 -18.73 -5.70
C ALA A 203 -12.27 -18.25 -7.17
N VAL A 204 -11.27 -18.70 -7.94
CA VAL A 204 -11.20 -18.53 -9.40
C VAL A 204 -11.21 -19.91 -10.04
N GLY A 205 -12.32 -20.26 -10.69
CA GLY A 205 -12.51 -21.62 -11.19
C GLY A 205 -12.51 -22.66 -10.06
N ASN A 206 -11.92 -23.82 -10.32
CA ASN A 206 -11.90 -24.95 -9.36
C ASN A 206 -10.58 -25.08 -8.58
N GLN A 207 -9.53 -24.37 -8.99
CA GLN A 207 -8.16 -24.57 -8.50
C GLN A 207 -7.45 -23.27 -8.15
N GLY A 208 -8.04 -22.11 -8.43
CA GLY A 208 -7.38 -20.83 -8.23
C GLY A 208 -8.04 -20.00 -7.15
N SER A 209 -7.32 -18.95 -6.76
CA SER A 209 -7.79 -17.93 -5.82
C SER A 209 -7.37 -16.54 -6.29
N LEU A 210 -8.23 -15.56 -5.99
CA LEU A 210 -8.01 -14.15 -6.23
C LEU A 210 -7.99 -13.43 -4.88
N VAL A 211 -6.88 -12.78 -4.58
CA VAL A 211 -6.74 -11.91 -3.42
C VAL A 211 -7.08 -10.49 -3.85
N THR A 212 -8.13 -9.95 -3.25
CA THR A 212 -8.55 -8.56 -3.46
C THR A 212 -8.28 -7.77 -2.19
N VAL A 213 -7.55 -6.66 -2.31
CA VAL A 213 -7.38 -5.71 -1.20
C VAL A 213 -8.73 -5.05 -0.92
N LEU A 214 -9.14 -5.11 0.35
CA LEU A 214 -10.35 -4.43 0.82
C LEU A 214 -9.97 -3.01 1.25
N ALA A 215 -10.88 -2.07 1.02
CA ALA A 215 -10.83 -0.79 1.72
C ALA A 215 -11.09 -1.05 3.21
N ALA A 216 -10.04 -1.36 3.96
CA ALA A 216 -10.13 -1.50 5.40
C ALA A 216 -10.38 -0.10 6.01
N PRO A 217 -11.29 0.03 6.99
CA PRO A 217 -11.37 1.26 7.76
C PRO A 217 -10.03 1.51 8.44
N LEU A 218 -9.43 2.65 8.14
CA LEU A 218 -8.14 3.05 8.69
C LEU A 218 -8.34 3.66 10.08
N GLY A 219 -7.72 3.07 11.10
CA GLY A 219 -7.79 3.55 12.48
C GLY A 219 -9.02 3.07 13.27
N THR A 220 -9.11 3.55 14.51
CA THR A 220 -10.14 3.15 15.48
C THR A 220 -10.93 4.36 15.94
N ASN A 221 -12.26 4.30 15.81
CA ASN A 221 -13.15 5.31 16.39
C ASN A 221 -13.09 5.27 17.92
N TYR A 222 -13.01 6.45 18.54
CA TYR A 222 -13.00 6.61 19.99
C TYR A 222 -13.77 7.87 20.37
N CYS A 223 -14.09 8.01 21.66
CA CYS A 223 -14.89 9.11 22.20
C CYS A 223 -16.35 9.11 21.71
N ALA A 224 -17.29 9.44 22.60
CA ALA A 224 -18.71 9.42 22.24
C ALA A 224 -19.13 10.77 21.61
N ALA A 225 -19.68 10.69 20.40
CA ALA A 225 -20.35 11.81 19.75
C ALA A 225 -21.74 12.06 20.36
N ASN A 226 -22.11 13.33 20.50
CA ASN A 226 -23.48 13.69 20.85
C ASN A 226 -24.37 13.67 19.60
N VAL A 227 -25.66 13.40 19.79
CA VAL A 227 -26.66 13.49 18.72
C VAL A 227 -26.74 14.93 18.21
N ASN A 228 -26.77 15.11 16.88
CA ASN A 228 -26.91 16.41 16.22
C ASN A 228 -28.36 16.69 15.80
N SER A 229 -28.64 17.84 15.18
CA SER A 229 -30.01 18.24 14.79
C SER A 229 -30.70 17.29 13.80
N SER A 230 -29.98 16.39 13.12
CA SER A 230 -30.58 15.35 12.28
C SER A 230 -31.11 14.15 13.08
N GLY A 231 -30.90 14.11 14.40
CA GLY A 231 -31.36 13.04 15.28
C GLY A 231 -30.42 11.83 15.39
N VAL A 232 -29.25 11.89 14.75
CA VAL A 232 -28.18 10.88 14.86
C VAL A 232 -26.85 11.53 15.25
N ALA A 233 -25.90 10.73 15.74
CA ALA A 233 -24.56 11.20 16.03
C ALA A 233 -23.68 11.11 14.77
N ALA A 234 -22.86 12.13 14.52
CA ALA A 234 -21.92 12.13 13.40
C ALA A 234 -20.73 11.20 13.68
N ARG A 235 -20.18 10.56 12.65
CA ARG A 235 -19.11 9.57 12.78
C ARG A 235 -17.95 9.84 11.83
N MET A 236 -16.73 9.69 12.32
CA MET A 236 -15.49 9.67 11.54
C MET A 236 -15.29 8.32 10.85
N ALA A 237 -14.80 8.37 9.62
CA ALA A 237 -14.19 7.23 8.95
C ALA A 237 -12.89 7.70 8.29
N ALA A 238 -11.97 6.78 8.06
CA ALA A 238 -10.79 7.04 7.26
C ALA A 238 -10.51 5.85 6.35
N SER A 239 -9.87 6.15 5.22
CA SER A 239 -9.43 5.18 4.21
C SER A 239 -8.10 5.62 3.62
N GLY A 240 -7.44 4.70 2.92
CA GLY A 240 -6.07 4.85 2.42
C GLY A 240 -5.10 3.99 3.22
N SER A 241 -3.90 4.50 3.48
CA SER A 241 -2.77 3.77 4.05
C SER A 241 -2.30 4.38 5.38
N ALA A 242 -1.87 3.50 6.29
CA ALA A 242 -1.17 3.88 7.52
C ALA A 242 0.33 4.19 7.27
N ALA A 243 0.87 3.80 6.11
CA ALA A 243 2.27 4.03 5.78
C ALA A 243 2.49 5.52 5.46
N VAL A 244 3.36 6.19 6.22
CA VAL A 244 3.62 7.63 6.02
C VAL A 244 4.12 7.93 4.61
N GLY A 245 4.98 7.06 4.07
CA GLY A 245 5.55 7.20 2.73
C GLY A 245 4.53 7.11 1.60
N ALA A 246 3.39 6.43 1.82
CA ALA A 246 2.33 6.34 0.82
C ALA A 246 1.61 7.70 0.65
N ASN A 247 1.56 8.52 1.70
CA ASN A 247 0.86 9.81 1.74
C ASN A 247 -0.58 9.74 1.18
N GLN A 248 -1.29 8.67 1.54
CA GLN A 248 -2.64 8.37 1.07
C GLN A 248 -3.59 8.28 2.26
N LEU A 249 -4.12 9.41 2.71
CA LEU A 249 -5.15 9.44 3.75
C LEU A 249 -6.37 10.21 3.25
N SER A 250 -7.55 9.59 3.34
CA SER A 250 -8.83 10.26 3.16
C SER A 250 -9.63 10.16 4.45
N LEU A 251 -10.09 11.31 4.94
CA LEU A 251 -10.99 11.41 6.09
C LEU A 251 -12.41 11.64 5.60
N GLU A 252 -13.38 11.04 6.29
CA GLU A 252 -14.80 11.28 6.06
C GLU A 252 -15.51 11.57 7.38
N CYS A 253 -16.48 12.48 7.35
CA CYS A 253 -17.42 12.67 8.45
C CYS A 253 -18.83 12.43 7.92
N LEU A 254 -19.49 11.42 8.49
CA LEU A 254 -20.78 10.92 8.08
C LEU A 254 -21.87 11.40 9.04
N SER A 255 -23.13 11.36 8.59
CA SER A 255 -24.32 11.60 9.42
C SER A 255 -24.37 13.00 10.05
N MET A 256 -23.85 14.00 9.34
CA MET A 256 -24.03 15.42 9.65
C MET A 256 -25.43 15.89 9.24
N PRO A 257 -25.93 17.01 9.80
CA PRO A 257 -27.05 17.71 9.20
C PRO A 257 -26.77 18.03 7.72
N GLN A 258 -27.80 17.96 6.87
CA GLN A 258 -27.65 18.25 5.45
C GLN A 258 -27.38 19.74 5.21
N LEU A 259 -26.61 20.03 4.15
CA LEU A 259 -26.34 21.39 3.65
C LEU A 259 -25.63 22.33 4.66
N VAL A 260 -24.90 21.79 5.63
CA VAL A 260 -24.14 22.58 6.62
C VAL A 260 -22.65 22.56 6.30
N PHE A 261 -21.93 23.59 6.77
CA PHE A 261 -20.48 23.64 6.66
C PHE A 261 -19.79 22.93 7.83
N GLY A 262 -18.70 22.21 7.53
CA GLY A 262 -17.82 21.60 8.51
C GLY A 262 -16.37 21.52 8.03
N PHE A 263 -15.48 21.14 8.92
CA PHE A 263 -14.07 20.93 8.67
C PHE A 263 -13.48 19.94 9.68
N PHE A 264 -12.33 19.36 9.33
CA PHE A 264 -11.62 18.43 10.20
C PHE A 264 -10.61 19.15 11.12
N ILE A 265 -10.42 18.59 12.30
CA ILE A 265 -9.41 19.00 13.29
C ILE A 265 -8.54 17.81 13.64
N VAL A 266 -7.33 18.08 14.09
CA VAL A 266 -6.26 17.08 14.22
C VAL A 266 -5.37 17.36 15.42
N SER A 267 -4.90 16.31 16.10
CA SER A 267 -3.91 16.38 17.18
C SER A 267 -3.25 15.03 17.41
N GLU A 268 -2.02 15.02 17.91
CA GLU A 268 -1.37 13.82 18.45
C GLU A 268 -1.89 13.45 19.84
N THR A 269 -2.66 14.31 20.51
CA THR A 269 -3.11 14.10 21.89
C THR A 269 -4.62 13.93 21.96
N ALA A 270 -5.06 12.77 22.48
CA ALA A 270 -6.45 12.57 22.87
C ALA A 270 -6.85 13.55 23.97
N GLY A 271 -8.12 13.89 24.03
CA GLY A 271 -8.66 14.77 25.06
C GLY A 271 -10.14 14.56 25.26
N PHE A 272 -10.69 15.30 26.21
CA PHE A 272 -12.13 15.40 26.36
C PHE A 272 -12.50 16.77 26.93
N ALA A 273 -13.28 17.53 26.18
CA ALA A 273 -13.92 18.74 26.66
C ALA A 273 -15.39 18.70 26.23
N ALA A 274 -16.29 18.68 27.20
CA ALA A 274 -17.72 18.75 26.94
C ALA A 274 -18.12 20.18 26.54
N ASN A 275 -18.94 20.29 25.49
CA ASN A 275 -19.57 21.52 25.03
C ASN A 275 -18.62 22.74 24.85
N PRO A 276 -17.45 22.56 24.21
CA PRO A 276 -16.45 23.62 24.12
C PRO A 276 -16.97 24.78 23.25
N GLY A 277 -16.77 26.01 23.71
CA GLY A 277 -17.16 27.21 22.97
C GLY A 277 -18.67 27.31 22.68
N GLY A 278 -19.51 26.67 23.49
CA GLY A 278 -20.97 26.65 23.30
C GLY A 278 -21.48 25.61 22.29
N SER A 279 -20.62 24.66 21.89
CA SER A 279 -21.02 23.52 21.06
C SER A 279 -22.00 22.59 21.79
N ALA A 280 -22.91 21.97 21.05
CA ALA A 280 -23.71 20.85 21.52
C ALA A 280 -22.92 19.53 21.64
N GLY A 281 -21.73 19.43 21.01
CA GLY A 281 -20.88 18.25 20.97
C GLY A 281 -19.73 18.26 21.97
N ASN A 282 -18.93 17.18 21.95
CA ASN A 282 -17.73 17.03 22.77
C ASN A 282 -16.47 17.08 21.88
N LEU A 283 -15.46 17.84 22.30
CA LEU A 283 -14.15 17.82 21.66
C LEU A 283 -13.32 16.67 22.24
N CYS A 284 -12.83 15.79 21.38
CA CYS A 284 -12.09 14.59 21.75
C CYS A 284 -10.57 14.73 21.60
N LEU A 285 -10.09 15.95 21.32
CA LEU A 285 -8.68 16.28 21.13
C LEU A 285 -8.21 17.24 22.22
N SER A 286 -6.91 17.19 22.53
CA SER A 286 -6.25 18.18 23.39
C SER A 286 -4.87 18.54 22.84
N GLY A 287 -4.07 19.29 23.61
CA GLY A 287 -2.73 19.69 23.20
C GLY A 287 -2.74 20.68 22.03
N ALA A 288 -1.86 20.44 21.06
CA ALA A 288 -1.76 21.25 19.85
C ALA A 288 -2.82 20.77 18.84
N VAL A 289 -3.96 21.47 18.81
CA VAL A 289 -5.09 21.13 17.93
C VAL A 289 -5.02 21.95 16.65
N GLY A 290 -4.72 21.28 15.56
CA GLY A 290 -4.76 21.78 14.19
C GLY A 290 -6.17 21.88 13.62
N ARG A 291 -6.32 22.71 12.57
CA ARG A 291 -7.59 22.88 11.85
C ARG A 291 -7.36 22.90 10.34
N TYR A 292 -8.09 22.08 9.61
CA TYR A 292 -8.11 22.08 8.16
C TYR A 292 -9.08 23.17 7.65
N ILE A 293 -8.61 24.41 7.58
CA ILE A 293 -9.41 25.59 7.20
C ILE A 293 -8.85 26.36 5.98
N GLY A 294 -7.91 25.74 5.26
CA GLY A 294 -7.39 26.26 4.00
C GLY A 294 -8.39 26.17 2.84
N ALA A 295 -7.95 26.58 1.65
CA ALA A 295 -8.77 26.53 0.44
C ALA A 295 -9.25 25.09 0.17
N GLY A 296 -10.57 24.90 0.04
CA GLY A 296 -11.19 23.59 -0.19
C GLY A 296 -11.34 22.69 1.05
N GLN A 297 -10.83 23.09 2.21
CA GLN A 297 -10.86 22.26 3.43
C GLN A 297 -12.11 22.48 4.30
N ILE A 298 -12.78 23.62 4.14
CA ILE A 298 -14.13 23.85 4.67
C ILE A 298 -15.12 23.39 3.61
N GLN A 299 -15.93 22.39 3.94
CA GLN A 299 -16.82 21.73 2.99
C GLN A 299 -18.27 21.81 3.41
N ASN A 300 -19.17 21.70 2.43
CA ASN A 300 -20.60 21.60 2.66
C ASN A 300 -21.02 20.14 2.64
N SER A 301 -21.78 19.69 3.65
CA SER A 301 -22.22 18.29 3.78
C SER A 301 -23.17 17.81 2.70
N GLY A 302 -23.69 18.73 1.89
CA GLY A 302 -24.59 18.42 0.79
C GLY A 302 -25.88 17.73 1.24
N PRO A 303 -26.61 17.13 0.29
CA PRO A 303 -27.78 16.31 0.59
C PRO A 303 -27.43 14.98 1.29
N GLY A 304 -26.18 14.53 1.20
CA GLY A 304 -25.72 13.28 1.82
C GLY A 304 -25.48 13.39 3.33
N GLY A 305 -25.29 14.61 3.86
CA GLY A 305 -24.89 14.78 5.26
C GLY A 305 -23.45 14.32 5.50
N THR A 306 -22.57 14.48 4.50
CA THR A 306 -21.20 13.97 4.53
C THR A 306 -20.21 14.97 3.96
N ILE A 307 -19.03 15.09 4.57
CA ILE A 307 -17.86 15.77 3.99
C ILE A 307 -16.66 14.82 3.97
N GLY A 308 -15.71 15.04 3.06
CA GLY A 308 -14.52 14.20 2.96
C GLY A 308 -13.28 14.97 2.50
N LEU A 309 -12.12 14.69 3.10
CA LEU A 309 -10.89 15.44 2.87
C LEU A 309 -9.70 14.50 2.68
N SER A 310 -9.01 14.62 1.55
CA SER A 310 -7.67 14.06 1.37
C SER A 310 -6.66 14.87 2.20
N VAL A 311 -5.86 14.16 2.99
CA VAL A 311 -4.88 14.73 3.91
C VAL A 311 -3.48 14.49 3.38
N ASP A 312 -2.69 15.57 3.34
CA ASP A 312 -1.25 15.50 3.10
C ASP A 312 -0.53 15.29 4.45
N LEU A 313 -0.02 14.08 4.66
CA LEU A 313 0.74 13.68 5.85
C LEU A 313 2.03 14.48 6.01
N THR A 314 2.52 15.15 4.97
CA THR A 314 3.69 16.02 5.06
C THR A 314 3.36 17.43 5.54
N ALA A 315 2.08 17.79 5.59
CA ALA A 315 1.58 19.13 5.89
C ALA A 315 0.35 19.12 6.81
N ILE A 316 0.44 18.44 7.95
CA ILE A 316 -0.60 18.48 8.99
C ILE A 316 -0.61 19.86 9.67
N PRO A 317 -1.74 20.57 9.71
CA PRO A 317 -1.82 21.87 10.38
C PRO A 317 -1.67 21.70 11.90
N GLN A 318 -0.90 22.60 12.51
CA GLN A 318 -0.77 22.79 13.95
C GLN A 318 -0.92 24.30 14.25
N PRO A 319 -1.20 24.72 15.51
CA PRO A 319 -1.33 26.14 15.85
C PRO A 319 -0.13 27.01 15.46
N ASN A 320 1.08 26.42 15.40
CA ASN A 320 2.34 27.13 15.14
C ASN A 320 2.91 26.89 13.74
N GLY A 321 2.19 26.21 12.84
CA GLY A 321 2.67 25.89 11.49
C GLY A 321 2.24 24.50 11.03
N PHE A 322 2.77 24.05 9.90
CA PHE A 322 2.58 22.69 9.43
C PHE A 322 3.68 21.78 9.97
N VAL A 323 3.32 20.53 10.24
CA VAL A 323 4.24 19.46 10.61
C VAL A 323 3.99 18.23 9.75
N SER A 324 4.99 17.38 9.62
CA SER A 324 4.86 16.08 8.95
C SER A 324 4.60 14.98 9.98
N VAL A 325 3.77 14.00 9.62
CA VAL A 325 3.62 12.76 10.37
C VAL A 325 4.87 11.91 10.19
N ASN A 326 5.34 11.28 11.26
CA ASN A 326 6.42 10.31 11.21
C ASN A 326 5.92 8.89 11.52
N ALA A 327 6.61 7.89 10.97
CA ALA A 327 6.37 6.49 11.28
C ALA A 327 6.47 6.23 12.79
N GLY A 328 5.52 5.47 13.34
CA GLY A 328 5.39 5.20 14.77
C GLY A 328 4.58 6.24 15.55
N GLU A 329 4.20 7.36 14.94
CA GLU A 329 3.30 8.33 15.57
C GLU A 329 1.84 7.87 15.50
N THR A 330 1.01 8.43 16.38
CA THR A 330 -0.44 8.20 16.36
C THR A 330 -1.15 9.53 16.32
N TRP A 331 -1.86 9.77 15.23
CA TRP A 331 -2.61 11.00 15.03
C TRP A 331 -4.10 10.76 15.17
N ARG A 332 -4.80 11.76 15.70
CA ARG A 332 -6.23 11.71 15.95
C ARG A 332 -6.93 12.82 15.22
N PHE A 333 -8.06 12.47 14.62
CA PHE A 333 -8.89 13.38 13.85
C PHE A 333 -10.30 13.43 14.40
N GLN A 334 -10.95 14.57 14.25
CA GLN A 334 -12.36 14.76 14.57
C GLN A 334 -12.95 15.78 13.59
N CYS A 335 -14.25 15.73 13.34
CA CYS A 335 -14.94 16.74 12.54
C CYS A 335 -15.67 17.73 13.45
N TRP A 336 -15.52 19.02 13.14
CA TRP A 336 -16.39 20.08 13.65
C TRP A 336 -17.37 20.50 12.54
N PHE A 337 -18.61 20.76 12.91
CA PHE A 337 -19.61 21.25 11.95
C PHE A 337 -20.66 22.17 12.56
N ARG A 338 -21.29 22.97 11.71
CA ARG A 338 -22.44 23.80 12.10
C ARG A 338 -23.64 22.92 12.41
N ASP A 339 -24.35 23.25 13.47
CA ASP A 339 -25.53 22.52 13.93
C ASP A 339 -26.57 23.50 14.50
N SER A 340 -27.73 22.99 14.94
CA SER A 340 -28.76 23.77 15.62
C SER A 340 -29.36 23.01 16.79
N SER A 341 -29.75 23.72 17.84
CA SER A 341 -30.45 23.13 19.00
C SER A 341 -31.65 24.00 19.35
N GLY A 342 -32.86 23.42 19.33
CA GLY A 342 -34.11 24.16 19.57
C GLY A 342 -34.33 25.33 18.59
N GLY A 343 -33.81 25.24 17.36
CA GLY A 343 -33.87 26.31 16.36
C GLY A 343 -32.83 27.42 16.51
N ALA A 344 -31.98 27.39 17.56
CA ALA A 344 -30.86 28.31 17.73
C ALA A 344 -29.58 27.73 17.10
N PRO A 345 -28.72 28.56 16.46
CA PRO A 345 -27.47 28.10 15.87
C PRO A 345 -26.47 27.65 16.94
N THR A 346 -25.78 26.55 16.68
CA THR A 346 -24.67 26.01 17.49
C THR A 346 -23.66 25.31 16.58
N SER A 347 -22.77 24.51 17.15
CA SER A 347 -21.92 23.57 16.45
C SER A 347 -21.96 22.22 17.14
N ASN A 348 -21.48 21.19 16.46
CA ASN A 348 -21.35 19.86 17.03
C ASN A 348 -20.09 19.18 16.50
N PHE A 349 -19.76 18.03 17.08
CA PHE A 349 -18.59 17.24 16.75
C PHE A 349 -18.98 15.80 16.46
N SER A 350 -18.24 15.16 15.56
CA SER A 350 -18.26 13.70 15.41
C SER A 350 -17.58 13.01 16.59
N ASP A 351 -17.50 11.68 16.56
CA ASP A 351 -16.52 10.96 17.39
C ASP A 351 -15.10 11.27 16.90
N GLY A 352 -14.10 10.82 17.64
CA GLY A 352 -12.71 10.86 17.20
C GLY A 352 -12.35 9.60 16.43
N ILE A 353 -11.35 9.69 15.55
CA ILE A 353 -10.68 8.51 14.98
C ILE A 353 -9.18 8.59 15.26
N GLU A 354 -8.62 7.49 15.74
CA GLU A 354 -7.20 7.34 16.07
C GLU A 354 -6.52 6.46 15.02
N ILE A 355 -5.47 6.99 14.38
CA ILE A 355 -4.73 6.30 13.33
C ILE A 355 -3.26 6.18 13.77
N PRO A 356 -2.77 4.96 14.03
CA PRO A 356 -1.34 4.72 14.17
C PRO A 356 -0.69 4.67 12.78
N PHE A 357 0.38 5.44 12.58
CA PHE A 357 1.12 5.49 11.32
C PHE A 357 2.39 4.64 11.40
N SER A 358 2.76 4.00 10.29
CA SER A 358 3.93 3.13 10.15
C SER A 358 4.92 3.61 9.09
#